data_AF-A0A0F3REB9-F1
#
_entry.id   AF-A0A0F3REB9-F1
#
_cell.length_a   1.000
_cell.length_b   1.000
_cell.length_c   1.000
_cell.angle_alpha   90.00
_cell.angle_beta   90.00
_cell.angle_gamma   90.00
#
_symmetry.space_group_name_H-M   'P 1'
#
loop_
_entity.id
_entity.type
_entity.pdbx_description
1 polymer ?
#
loop_
_entity_poly.entity_id
_entity_poly.type
_entity_poly.pdbx_seq_one_letter_code
_entity_poly.pdbx_strand_id
1 'polypeptide(L)' 'MLRKQFLSSIIKHFKTHKVCALLGPRQCGKTTLSKQFVEAYNIPKINIFDLENPLDLARLNEPMLALSDLKGSVII' A
#
# COMPACT_ATOMS: atom_id res chain seq x y z
N MET A 1 16.63 -1.64 9.30
CA MET A 1 16.81 -0.17 9.37
C MET A 1 15.52 0.52 8.94
N LEU A 2 15.05 1.51 9.70
CA LEU A 2 13.80 2.24 9.42
C LEU A 2 14.05 3.40 8.42
N ARG A 3 13.29 3.45 7.33
CA ARG A 3 13.42 4.44 6.24
C ARG A 3 12.70 5.76 6.56
N LYS A 4 13.08 6.43 7.65
CA LYS A 4 12.37 7.59 8.25
C LYS A 4 12.01 8.72 7.26
N GLN A 5 12.92 9.07 6.36
CA GLN A 5 12.69 10.12 5.36
C GLN A 5 11.53 9.77 4.41
N PHE A 6 11.51 8.54 3.91
CA PHE A 6 10.46 8.06 3.01
C PHE A 6 9.11 7.96 3.73
N LEU A 7 9.10 7.45 4.96
CA LEU A 7 7.88 7.38 5.79
C LEU A 7 7.26 8.77 6.01
N SER A 8 8.09 9.76 6.32
CA SER A 8 7.65 11.15 6.50
C SER A 8 7.07 11.74 5.21
N SER A 9 7.66 11.39 4.06
CA SER A 9 7.14 11.80 2.75
C SER A 9 5.77 11.18 2.46
N ILE A 10 5.58 9.89 2.76
CA ILE A 10 4.29 9.20 2.57
C ILE A 10 3.19 9.90 3.39
N ILE A 11 3.45 10.19 4.68
CA ILE A 11 2.50 10.96 5.49
C ILE A 11 2.20 12.33 4.91
N LYS A 12 3.23 13.04 4.45
CA LYS A 12 3.04 14.38 3.87
C LYS A 12 2.09 14.33 2.68
N HIS A 13 2.20 13.31 1.82
CA HIS A 13 1.32 13.14 0.67
C HIS A 13 -0.10 12.72 1.08
N PHE A 14 -0.25 11.85 2.07
CA PHE A 14 -1.59 11.46 2.58
C PHE A 14 -2.35 12.58 3.27
N LYS A 15 -1.69 13.67 3.68
CA LYS A 15 -2.38 14.88 4.18
C LYS A 15 -3.20 15.59 3.11
N THR A 16 -2.90 15.37 1.83
CA THR A 16 -3.54 16.08 0.70
C THR A 16 -4.18 15.13 -0.31
N HIS A 17 -3.69 13.90 -0.42
CA HIS A 17 -4.17 12.90 -1.37
C HIS A 17 -4.68 11.66 -0.64
N LYS A 18 -5.72 11.03 -1.17
CA LYS A 18 -6.24 9.75 -0.62
C LYS A 18 -5.43 8.54 -1.06
N VAL A 19 -4.54 8.70 -2.05
CA VAL A 19 -3.71 7.64 -2.64
C VAL A 19 -2.28 8.17 -2.82
N CYS A 20 -1.29 7.32 -2.55
CA CYS A 20 0.12 7.63 -2.73
C CYS A 20 0.80 6.47 -3.49
N ALA A 21 1.48 6.78 -4.60
CA ALA A 21 2.24 5.80 -5.37
C ALA A 21 3.70 5.73 -4.88
N LEU A 22 4.18 4.54 -4.55
CA LEU A 22 5.59 4.30 -4.26
C LEU A 22 6.31 3.91 -5.55
N LEU A 23 7.07 4.83 -6.13
CA LEU A 23 7.78 4.62 -7.40
C LEU A 23 9.23 4.21 -7.18
N GLY A 24 9.78 3.42 -8.11
CA GLY A 24 11.19 3.04 -8.14
C GLY A 24 11.46 1.68 -8.81
N PRO A 25 12.74 1.34 -9.08
CA PRO A 25 13.12 0.08 -9.74
C PRO A 25 12.60 -1.18 -9.06
N ARG A 26 12.50 -2.30 -9.80
CA ARG A 26 12.17 -3.61 -9.22
C ARG A 26 13.17 -3.92 -8.09
N GLN A 27 12.70 -4.54 -7.01
CA GLN A 27 13.52 -4.95 -5.85
C GLN A 27 14.22 -3.83 -5.05
N CYS A 28 13.91 -2.54 -5.24
CA CYS A 28 14.45 -1.46 -4.38
C CYS A 28 13.83 -1.39 -2.96
N GLY A 29 12.94 -2.32 -2.63
CA GLY A 29 12.31 -2.43 -1.30
C GLY A 29 11.04 -1.60 -1.12
N LYS A 30 10.28 -1.35 -2.18
CA LYS A 30 8.97 -0.66 -2.11
C LYS A 30 7.97 -1.39 -1.20
N THR A 31 7.85 -2.71 -1.38
CA THR A 31 7.01 -3.58 -0.55
C THR A 31 7.45 -3.58 0.92
N THR A 32 8.76 -3.48 1.17
CA THR A 32 9.29 -3.33 2.54
C THR A 32 8.89 -1.99 3.13
N LEU A 33 8.94 -0.91 2.35
CA LEU A 33 8.58 0.43 2.79
C LEU A 33 7.07 0.55 3.11
N SER A 34 6.20 -0.07 2.32
CA SER A 34 4.75 -0.07 2.62
C SER A 34 4.43 -0.80 3.91
N LYS A 35 5.09 -1.94 4.18
CA LYS A 35 4.99 -2.67 5.46
C LYS A 35 5.51 -1.85 6.64
N GLN A 36 6.66 -1.19 6.47
CA GLN A 36 7.21 -0.28 7.50
C GLN A 36 6.27 0.89 7.80
N PHE A 37 5.59 1.44 6.79
CA PHE A 37 4.63 2.52 6.98
C PHE A 37 3.42 2.07 7.80
N VAL A 38 2.86 0.91 7.46
CA VAL A 38 1.78 0.28 8.21
C VAL A 38 2.12 0.13 9.68
N GLU A 39 3.30 -0.43 9.97
CA GLU A 39 3.76 -0.70 11.33
C GLU A 39 4.06 0.59 12.09
N ALA A 40 4.81 1.51 11.48
CA ALA A 40 5.23 2.76 12.12
C ALA A 40 4.05 3.68 12.50
N TYR A 41 2.92 3.57 11.80
CA TYR A 41 1.74 4.40 12.02
C TYR A 41 0.53 3.63 12.55
N ASN A 42 0.72 2.38 12.99
CA ASN A 42 -0.33 1.52 13.57
C ASN A 42 -1.61 1.51 12.73
N ILE A 43 -1.48 1.34 11.41
CA ILE A 43 -2.62 1.34 10.50
C ILE A 43 -3.48 0.10 10.79
N PRO A 44 -4.73 0.26 11.26
CA PRO A 44 -5.43 -0.83 11.95
C PRO A 44 -5.98 -1.90 11.00
N LYS A 45 -6.52 -1.51 9.84
CA LYS A 45 -7.09 -2.44 8.85
C LYS A 45 -6.47 -2.19 7.48
N ILE A 46 -5.84 -3.23 6.95
CA ILE A 46 -5.10 -3.18 5.68
C ILE A 46 -5.55 -4.35 4.83
N ASN A 47 -5.81 -4.04 3.56
CA ASN A 47 -6.13 -5.02 2.54
C ASN A 47 -4.98 -4.98 1.53
N ILE A 48 -4.29 -6.11 1.36
CA ILE A 48 -3.13 -6.20 0.46
C ILE A 48 -3.57 -6.98 -0.77
N PHE A 49 -3.24 -6.45 -1.94
CA PHE A 49 -3.33 -7.13 -3.22
C PHE A 49 -1.93 -7.21 -3.79
N ASP A 50 -1.37 -8.40 -3.89
CA ASP A 50 -0.05 -8.57 -4.50
C ASP A 50 -0.20 -8.84 -5.99
N LEU A 51 0.28 -7.93 -6.85
CA LEU A 51 0.20 -8.09 -8.30
C LEU A 51 1.11 -9.21 -8.84
N GLU A 52 1.95 -9.84 -8.00
CA GLU A 52 2.68 -11.05 -8.36
C GLU A 52 1.92 -12.33 -7.96
N ASN A 53 0.84 -12.20 -7.17
CA ASN A 53 -0.03 -13.30 -6.77
C ASN A 53 -1.19 -13.46 -7.78
N PRO A 54 -1.30 -14.61 -8.47
CA PRO A 54 -2.37 -14.84 -9.45
C PRO A 54 -3.78 -14.71 -8.87
N LEU A 55 -3.98 -15.02 -7.59
CA LEU A 55 -5.29 -14.92 -6.95
C LEU A 55 -5.71 -13.46 -6.73
N ASP A 56 -4.77 -12.61 -6.30
CA ASP A 56 -5.04 -11.20 -6.08
C ASP A 56 -5.24 -10.46 -7.42
N LEU A 57 -4.43 -10.80 -8.43
CA LEU A 57 -4.66 -10.33 -9.80
C LEU A 57 -6.05 -10.73 -10.32
N ALA A 58 -6.47 -11.98 -10.14
CA ALA A 58 -7.78 -12.45 -10.57
C ALA A 58 -8.93 -11.69 -9.87
N ARG A 59 -8.77 -11.38 -8.57
CA ARG A 59 -9.74 -10.55 -7.83
C ARG A 59 -9.82 -9.14 -8.38
N LEU A 60 -8.69 -8.55 -8.76
CA LEU A 60 -8.62 -7.19 -9.31
C LEU A 60 -9.17 -7.07 -10.75
N ASN A 61 -9.50 -8.17 -11.43
CA ASN A 61 -10.23 -8.14 -12.71
C ASN A 61 -11.66 -7.59 -12.54
N GLU A 62 -12.27 -7.78 -11.37
CA GLU A 62 -13.59 -7.22 -11.01
C GLU A 62 -13.42 -6.23 -9.83
N PRO A 63 -12.78 -5.07 -10.05
CA PRO A 63 -12.30 -4.21 -8.98
C PRO A 63 -13.41 -3.59 -8.14
N MET A 64 -14.58 -3.33 -8.73
CA MET A 64 -15.74 -2.85 -7.97
C MET A 64 -16.15 -3.89 -6.92
N LEU A 65 -16.24 -5.15 -7.29
CA LEU A 65 -16.58 -6.24 -6.36
C LEU A 65 -15.47 -6.50 -5.34
N ALA A 66 -14.21 -6.40 -5.77
CA ALA A 66 -13.07 -6.63 -4.89
C ALA A 66 -12.84 -5.52 -3.86
N LEU A 67 -13.19 -4.27 -4.19
CA LEU A 67 -12.85 -3.09 -3.40
C LEU A 67 -14.04 -2.43 -2.67
N SER A 68 -15.29 -2.58 -3.15
CA SER A 68 -16.46 -1.82 -2.65
C SER A 68 -16.69 -1.96 -1.14
N ASP A 69 -16.52 -3.17 -0.62
CA ASP A 69 -16.84 -3.50 0.78
C ASP A 69 -15.63 -3.37 1.70
N LEU A 70 -14.45 -3.10 1.13
CA LEU A 70 -13.23 -2.94 1.91
C LEU A 70 -13.31 -1.67 2.76
N LYS A 71 -12.82 -1.81 3.99
CA LYS A 71 -12.64 -0.71 4.94
C LYS A 71 -11.16 -0.65 5.31
N GLY A 72 -10.70 0.54 5.70
CA GLY A 72 -9.30 0.78 6.02
C GLY A 72 -8.46 1.07 4.78
N SER A 73 -7.16 0.81 4.87
CA SER A 73 -6.21 1.08 3.80
C SER A 73 -6.13 -0.08 2.81
N VAL A 74 -5.84 0.24 1.55
CA VAL A 74 -5.56 -0.75 0.51
C VAL A 74 -4.13 -0.53 0.03
N ILE A 75 -3.38 -1.63 -0.10
CA ILE A 75 -2.04 -1.66 -0.68
C ILE A 75 -2.12 -2.59 -1.89
N ILE A 76 -1.70 -2.09 -3.05
CA ILE A 76 -1.66 -2.81 -4.33
C ILE A 76 -0.22 -2.75 -4.84
#